data_AF-A0A8H7BPF6-F1
#
_entry.id   AF-A0A8H7BPF6-F1
#
_cell.length_a   1.000
_cell.length_b   1.000
_cell.length_c   1.000
_cell.angle_alpha   90.00
_cell.angle_beta   90.00
_cell.angle_gamma   90.00
#
_symmetry.space_group_name_H-M   'P 1'
#
loop_
_entity.id
_entity.type
_entity.pdbx_description
1 polymer ?
#
loop_
_entity_poly.entity_id
_entity_poly.type
_entity_poly.pdbx_seq_one_letter_code
_entity_poly.pdbx_strand_id
1 'polypeptide(L)'
;MVSNALRISVRRIPFVRRIHVSSSMRSQVPGASEGATAASKGAFGDKEKAIENQWARLHDAEKLKALREQLNKHEEMTTHLKGRLQELEQTIGKQ
;
A
#
# COMPACT_ATOMS: atom_id res chain seq x y z
N MET A 1 -3.66 22.11 90.90
CA MET A 1 -4.68 22.74 90.05
C MET A 1 -4.01 23.84 89.22
N VAL A 2 -4.51 24.07 88.01
CA VAL A 2 -4.23 25.19 87.08
C VAL A 2 -2.95 25.04 86.22
N SER A 3 -3.06 24.49 84.99
CA SER A 3 -3.11 25.17 83.66
C SER A 3 -1.73 25.69 83.20
N ASN A 4 -1.29 25.65 81.93
CA ASN A 4 -2.00 25.86 80.68
C ASN A 4 -1.08 25.55 79.46
N ALA A 5 -1.73 25.28 78.32
CA ALA A 5 -1.35 25.33 76.90
C ALA A 5 0.14 25.51 76.49
N LEU A 6 0.64 24.83 75.45
CA LEU A 6 0.40 25.25 74.05
C LEU A 6 0.51 24.06 73.07
N ARG A 7 -0.63 23.60 72.57
CA ARG A 7 -0.69 22.80 71.33
C ARG A 7 -0.69 23.77 70.16
N ILE A 8 0.42 23.83 69.42
CA ILE A 8 0.53 24.57 68.16
C ILE A 8 -0.36 23.86 67.13
N SER A 9 -1.57 24.40 66.87
CA SER A 9 -2.40 23.92 65.78
C SER A 9 -1.87 24.49 64.46
N VAL A 10 -1.21 23.66 63.65
CA VAL A 10 -0.83 24.03 62.29
C VAL A 10 -2.12 24.04 61.45
N ARG A 11 -2.64 25.23 61.15
CA ARG A 11 -3.76 25.39 60.23
C ARG A 11 -3.26 25.13 58.80
N ARG A 12 -3.64 23.98 58.21
CA ARG A 12 -3.47 23.74 56.78
C ARG A 12 -4.35 24.72 56.01
N ILE A 13 -3.73 25.67 55.32
CA ILE A 13 -4.41 26.55 54.36
C ILE A 13 -4.83 25.67 53.17
N PRO A 14 -6.11 25.63 52.76
CA PRO A 14 -6.47 24.91 51.55
C PRO A 14 -5.90 25.66 50.34
N PHE A 15 -4.90 25.07 49.70
CA PHE A 15 -4.40 25.52 48.41
C PHE A 15 -5.51 25.33 47.36
N VAL A 16 -6.16 26.42 46.97
CA VAL A 16 -7.19 26.41 45.93
C VAL A 16 -6.49 26.09 44.61
N ARG A 17 -6.55 24.84 44.18
CA ARG A 17 -6.04 24.43 42.86
C ARG A 17 -6.94 25.08 41.81
N ARG A 18 -6.49 26.20 41.23
CA ARG A 18 -7.06 26.73 40.00
C ARG A 18 -6.83 25.69 38.90
N ILE A 19 -7.89 24.96 38.55
CA ILE A 19 -7.90 24.11 37.36
C ILE A 19 -7.84 25.08 36.17
N HIS A 20 -6.66 25.25 35.60
CA HIS A 20 -6.55 25.86 34.28
C HIS A 20 -7.15 24.84 33.31
N VAL A 21 -8.38 25.11 32.87
CA VAL A 21 -8.96 24.40 31.73
C VAL A 21 -8.13 24.83 30.52
N SER A 22 -7.02 24.13 30.28
CA SER A 22 -6.33 24.22 29.01
C SER A 22 -7.34 23.80 27.97
N SER A 23 -7.83 24.78 27.21
CA SER A 23 -8.55 24.58 25.95
C SER A 23 -7.89 23.41 25.25
N SER A 24 -8.61 22.28 25.12
CA SER A 24 -8.10 21.17 24.34
C SER A 24 -7.96 21.69 22.93
N MET A 25 -6.74 22.04 22.53
CA MET A 25 -6.43 22.15 21.11
C MET A 25 -6.80 20.79 20.54
N ARG A 26 -7.90 20.77 19.79
CA ARG A 26 -8.24 19.68 18.88
C ARG A 26 -7.01 19.54 18.00
N SER A 27 -6.15 18.57 18.31
CA SER A 27 -4.99 18.27 17.48
C SER A 27 -5.55 17.89 16.13
N GLN A 28 -5.47 18.79 15.16
CA GLN A 28 -5.53 18.41 13.76
C GLN A 28 -4.47 17.33 13.61
N VAL A 29 -4.89 16.09 13.39
CA VAL A 29 -3.97 14.99 13.07
C VAL A 29 -3.25 15.41 11.79
N PRO A 30 -1.94 15.70 11.83
CA PRO A 30 -1.20 16.01 10.61
C PRO A 30 -0.97 14.68 9.90
N GLY A 31 -1.93 14.25 9.08
CA GLY A 31 -1.85 12.92 8.46
C GLY A 31 -3.08 12.43 7.72
N ALA A 32 -4.19 13.19 7.65
CA ALA A 32 -5.34 12.82 6.83
C ALA A 32 -5.20 13.33 5.37
N SER A 33 -4.05 13.10 4.74
CA SER A 33 -3.87 13.32 3.30
C SER A 33 -4.11 12.01 2.56
N GLU A 34 -4.45 12.09 1.28
CA GLU A 34 -4.42 10.93 0.38
C GLU A 34 -3.05 10.25 0.46
N GLY A 35 -3.04 8.91 0.39
CA GLY A 35 -1.80 8.12 0.49
C GLY A 35 -1.17 8.03 1.88
N ALA A 36 -1.81 8.54 2.94
CA ALA A 36 -1.27 8.47 4.30
C ALA A 36 -0.99 7.03 4.77
N THR A 37 -1.84 6.05 4.40
CA THR A 37 -1.63 4.63 4.73
C THR A 37 -0.41 4.05 4.01
N ALA A 38 -0.22 4.41 2.73
CA ALA A 38 0.92 3.98 1.92
C ALA A 38 2.25 4.59 2.38
N ALA A 39 2.21 5.84 2.86
CA ALA A 39 3.34 6.56 3.43
C ALA A 39 3.67 6.12 4.86
N SER A 40 2.69 5.61 5.60
CA SER A 40 2.90 5.08 6.95
C SER A 40 3.64 3.74 6.91
N LYS A 41 4.69 3.60 7.72
CA LYS A 41 5.32 2.30 7.97
C LYS A 41 4.50 1.55 9.01
N GLY A 42 3.80 0.51 8.58
CA GLY A 42 2.98 -0.32 9.47
C GLY A 42 2.20 -1.42 8.73
N ALA A 43 1.55 -2.28 9.52
CA ALA A 43 0.90 -3.50 9.04
C ALA A 43 -0.22 -3.29 8.00
N PHE A 44 -0.82 -2.10 7.92
CA PHE A 44 -1.81 -1.78 6.90
C PHE A 44 -1.16 -1.44 5.56
N GLY A 45 -0.15 -0.55 5.54
CA GLY A 45 0.60 -0.22 4.33
C GLY A 45 1.34 -1.42 3.74
N ASP A 46 1.84 -2.33 4.58
CA ASP A 46 2.50 -3.56 4.11
C ASP A 46 1.52 -4.52 3.43
N LYS A 47 0.28 -4.62 3.94
CA LYS A 47 -0.78 -5.44 3.33
C LYS A 47 -1.23 -4.86 2.00
N GLU A 48 -1.44 -3.55 1.92
CA GLU A 48 -1.81 -2.86 0.69
C GLU A 48 -0.77 -3.11 -0.41
N LYS A 49 0.52 -2.91 -0.08
CA LYS A 49 1.63 -3.18 -1.01
C LYS A 49 1.69 -4.64 -1.44
N ALA A 50 1.44 -5.59 -0.53
CA ALA A 50 1.47 -7.01 -0.87
C ALA A 50 0.35 -7.37 -1.87
N ILE A 51 -0.86 -6.86 -1.66
CA ILE A 51 -2.01 -7.08 -2.54
C ILE A 51 -1.76 -6.44 -3.91
N GLU A 52 -1.28 -5.20 -3.94
CA GLU A 52 -0.97 -4.48 -5.18
C GLU A 52 0.12 -5.20 -5.99
N ASN A 53 1.19 -5.62 -5.31
CA ASN A 53 2.27 -6.39 -5.94
C ASN A 53 1.77 -7.73 -6.50
N GLN A 54 0.88 -8.42 -5.78
CA GLN A 54 0.28 -9.66 -6.27
C GLN A 54 -0.58 -9.40 -7.50
N TRP A 55 -1.41 -8.36 -7.48
CA TRP A 55 -2.24 -7.97 -8.61
C TRP A 55 -1.39 -7.64 -9.85
N ALA A 56 -0.34 -6.83 -9.68
CA ALA A 56 0.58 -6.47 -10.76
C ALA A 56 1.22 -7.73 -11.40
N ARG A 57 1.72 -8.66 -10.56
CA ARG A 57 2.34 -9.90 -11.05
C ARG A 57 1.36 -10.79 -11.82
N LEU A 58 0.13 -10.94 -11.33
CA LEU A 58 -0.89 -11.74 -12.00
C LEU A 58 -1.25 -11.15 -13.35
N HIS A 59 -1.49 -9.84 -13.39
CA HIS A 59 -1.87 -9.15 -14.60
C HIS A 59 -0.74 -9.12 -15.65
N ASP A 60 0.51 -8.96 -15.20
CA ASP A 60 1.67 -9.08 -16.09
C ASP A 60 1.82 -10.51 -16.64
N ALA A 61 1.55 -11.53 -15.82
CA ALA A 61 1.56 -12.92 -16.28
C ALA A 61 0.47 -13.18 -17.35
N GLU A 62 -0.71 -12.58 -17.22
CA GLU A 62 -1.78 -12.66 -18.22
C GLU A 62 -1.36 -12.02 -19.55
N LYS A 63 -0.78 -10.81 -19.51
CA LYS A 63 -0.24 -10.15 -20.70
C LYS A 63 0.85 -10.98 -21.38
N LEU A 64 1.76 -11.54 -20.59
CA LEU A 64 2.84 -12.39 -21.12
C LEU A 64 2.29 -13.66 -21.78
N LYS A 65 1.22 -14.27 -21.24
CA LYS A 65 0.54 -15.40 -21.89
C LYS A 65 -0.05 -14.98 -23.24
N ALA A 66 -0.79 -13.87 -23.28
CA ALA A 66 -1.37 -13.37 -24.53
C ALA A 66 -0.30 -13.09 -25.60
N LEU A 67 0.83 -12.48 -25.22
CA LEU A 67 1.95 -12.24 -26.14
C LEU A 67 2.58 -13.54 -26.65
N ARG A 68 2.74 -14.55 -25.79
CA ARG A 68 3.26 -15.86 -26.19
C ARG A 68 2.33 -16.59 -27.14
N GLU A 69 1.02 -16.54 -26.89
CA GLU A 69 0.02 -17.13 -27.80
C GLU A 69 0.04 -16.45 -29.17
N GLN A 70 0.17 -15.12 -29.21
CA GLN A 70 0.32 -14.39 -30.48
C GLN A 70 1.61 -14.79 -31.19
N LEU A 71 2.74 -14.89 -30.47
CA LEU A 71 4.01 -15.30 -31.02
C LEU A 71 3.92 -16.68 -31.68
N ASN A 72 3.36 -17.67 -30.97
CA ASN A 72 3.17 -19.02 -31.51
C ASN A 72 2.32 -19.02 -32.78
N LYS A 73 1.21 -18.26 -32.80
CA LYS A 73 0.38 -18.12 -34.01
C LYS A 73 1.16 -17.51 -35.18
N HIS A 74 2.00 -16.51 -34.92
CA HIS A 74 2.84 -15.91 -35.96
C HIS A 74 3.89 -16.89 -36.47
N GLU A 75 4.49 -17.71 -35.62
CA GLU A 75 5.45 -18.75 -36.01
C GLU A 75 4.77 -19.82 -36.88
N GLU A 76 3.60 -20.32 -36.47
CA GLU A 76 2.78 -21.26 -37.24
C GLU A 76 2.40 -20.68 -38.61
N MET A 77 1.94 -19.43 -38.66
CA MET A 77 1.62 -18.76 -39.91
C MET A 77 2.85 -18.60 -40.81
N THR A 78 3.99 -18.26 -40.22
CA THR A 78 5.24 -18.08 -40.98
C THR A 78 5.74 -19.41 -41.56
N THR A 79 5.68 -20.50 -40.79
CA THR A 79 6.07 -21.83 -41.26
C THR A 79 5.13 -22.33 -42.37
N HIS A 80 3.82 -22.16 -42.21
CA HIS A 80 2.84 -22.48 -43.23
C HIS A 80 3.06 -21.67 -44.52
N LEU A 81 3.27 -20.35 -44.43
CA LEU A 81 3.54 -19.51 -45.60
C LEU A 81 4.84 -19.91 -46.31
N LYS A 82 5.90 -20.25 -45.56
CA LYS A 82 7.16 -20.75 -46.14
C LYS A 82 6.95 -22.06 -46.89
N GLY A 83 6.15 -22.99 -46.34
CA GLY A 83 5.81 -24.24 -47.02
C GLY A 83 5.09 -23.99 -48.34
N ARG A 84 4.07 -23.13 -48.33
CA ARG A 84 3.33 -22.76 -49.55
C ARG A 84 4.22 -22.08 -50.59
N LEU A 85 5.18 -21.25 -50.18
CA LEU A 85 6.15 -20.64 -51.10
C LEU A 85 7.03 -21.70 -51.77
N GLN A 86 7.54 -22.67 -51.00
CA GLN A 86 8.35 -23.76 -51.55
C GLN A 86 7.56 -24.65 -52.52
N GLU A 87 6.31 -24.96 -52.20
CA GLU A 87 5.42 -25.69 -53.12
C GLU A 87 5.21 -24.92 -54.42
N LEU A 88 4.92 -23.62 -54.32
CA LEU A 88 4.75 -22.76 -55.50
C LEU A 88 6.02 -22.68 -56.34
N GLU A 89 7.18 -22.46 -55.73
CA GLU A 89 8.48 -22.45 -56.42
C GLU A 89 8.73 -23.78 -57.17
N GLN A 90 8.41 -24.92 -56.54
CA GLN A 90 8.54 -26.22 -57.19
C GLN A 90 7.55 -26.43 -58.34
N THR A 91 6.33 -25.90 -58.24
CA THR A 91 5.35 -26.00 -59.34
C THR A 91 5.71 -25.12 -60.52
N ILE A 92 6.25 -23.91 -60.28
CA ILE A 92 6.68 -22.98 -61.32
C ILE A 92 7.97 -23.47 -61.99
N GLY A 93 8.95 -23.97 -61.22
CA GLY A 93 10.20 -24.49 -61.77
C GLY A 93 10.09 -25.83 -62.51
N LYS A 94 8.93 -26.49 -62.47
CA LYS A 94 8.63 -27.72 -63.22
C LYS A 94 7.88 -27.45 -64.54
N GLN A 95 7.47 -26.22 -64.80
CA GLN A 95 6.91 -25.78 -66.09
C GLN A 95 8.02 -25.25 -66.99
#